data_AF-I2K5M7-F1
#
_entry.id   AF-I2K5M7-F1
#
_cell.length_a   1.000
_cell.length_b   1.000
_cell.length_c   1.000
_cell.angle_alpha   90.00
_cell.angle_beta   90.00
_cell.angle_gamma   90.00
#
_symmetry.space_group_name_H-M   'P 1'
#
loop_
_entity.id
_entity.type
_entity.pdbx_description
1 polymer ?
#
loop_
_entity_poly.entity_id
_entity_poly.type
_entity_poly.pdbx_seq_one_letter_code
_entity_poly.pdbx_strand_id
1 'polypeptide(L)'
;MKQLRPAFTIIEILISVIILSLAILPVLKVHTDNQEQIIYISERNKRALQDSLYLDTAIFQQHKETKSAYDILTGSFKINELKSREILKKNHKDIYIPEEIRITPLPEEGGPTAIVNEVMLKDKHSSNYYFFTLDGFE
;
A
#
# COMPACT_ATOMS: atom_id res chain seq x y z
N MET A 1 14.16 -64.79 4.63
CA MET A 1 14.98 -63.91 3.77
C MET A 1 14.25 -62.59 3.65
N LYS A 2 14.89 -61.44 3.95
CA LYS A 2 14.26 -60.12 3.76
C LYS A 2 14.10 -59.89 2.25
N GLN A 3 12.87 -59.75 1.77
CA GLN A 3 12.62 -59.29 0.40
C GLN A 3 13.12 -57.86 0.27
N LEU A 4 14.18 -57.67 -0.51
CA LEU A 4 14.63 -56.34 -0.90
C LEU A 4 13.60 -55.78 -1.88
N ARG A 5 13.12 -54.55 -1.62
CA ARG A 5 12.18 -53.87 -2.52
C ARG A 5 12.87 -53.67 -3.88
N PRO A 6 12.17 -53.88 -5.00
CA PRO A 6 12.75 -53.67 -6.33
C PRO A 6 13.23 -52.21 -6.46
N ALA A 7 14.42 -52.04 -7.05
CA ALA A 7 14.97 -50.72 -7.36
C ALA A 7 14.20 -50.07 -8.51
N PHE A 8 14.22 -48.73 -8.57
CA PHE A 8 13.59 -47.98 -9.65
C PHE A 8 14.12 -48.38 -11.03
N THR A 9 13.22 -48.49 -12.00
CA THR A 9 13.57 -48.73 -13.40
C THR A 9 14.10 -47.47 -14.07
N ILE A 10 14.91 -47.64 -15.11
CA ILE A 10 15.46 -46.51 -15.89
C ILE A 10 14.35 -45.61 -16.45
N ILE A 11 13.22 -46.20 -16.86
CA ILE A 11 12.06 -45.47 -17.37
C ILE A 11 11.43 -44.59 -16.29
N GLU A 12 11.25 -45.11 -15.07
CA GLU A 12 10.73 -44.33 -13.94
C GLU A 12 11.65 -43.16 -13.57
N ILE A 13 12.97 -43.37 -13.61
CA ILE A 13 13.95 -42.30 -13.39
C ILE A 13 13.80 -41.21 -14.46
N LEU A 14 13.69 -41.61 -15.73
CA LEU A 14 13.59 -40.68 -16.86
C LEU A 14 12.30 -39.85 -16.80
N ILE A 15 11.16 -40.49 -16.51
CA ILE A 15 9.87 -39.81 -16.31
C ILE A 15 9.94 -38.85 -15.11
N SER A 16 10.54 -39.27 -13.99
CA SER A 16 10.68 -38.42 -12.80
C SER A 16 11.50 -37.16 -13.07
N VAL A 17 12.58 -37.27 -13.85
CA VAL A 17 13.40 -36.11 -14.26
C VAL A 17 12.61 -35.15 -15.15
N ILE A 18 11.81 -35.67 -16.10
CA ILE A 18 10.95 -34.83 -16.95
C ILE A 18 9.90 -34.10 -16.12
N ILE A 19 9.26 -34.80 -15.17
CA ILE A 19 8.25 -34.18 -14.30
C ILE A 19 8.89 -33.09 -13.43
N LEU A 20 10.05 -33.35 -12.82
CA LEU A 20 10.76 -32.38 -11.99
C LEU A 20 11.20 -31.15 -12.79
N SER A 21 11.69 -31.33 -14.03
CA SER A 21 12.15 -30.23 -14.87
C SER A 21 11.01 -29.32 -15.34
N LEU A 22 9.82 -29.88 -15.60
CA LEU A 22 8.65 -29.08 -15.93
C LEU A 22 8.04 -28.40 -14.70
N ALA A 23 8.06 -29.06 -13.53
CA ALA A 23 7.46 -28.53 -12.31
C ALA A 23 8.26 -27.39 -11.66
N ILE A 24 9.58 -27.35 -11.84
CA ILE A 24 10.42 -26.34 -11.17
C ILE A 24 10.20 -24.92 -11.70
N LEU A 25 9.90 -24.76 -13.00
CA LEU A 25 9.71 -23.46 -13.64
C LEU A 25 8.53 -22.65 -13.06
N PRO A 26 7.30 -23.18 -12.95
CA PRO A 26 6.20 -22.45 -12.33
C PRO A 26 6.44 -22.20 -10.83
N VAL A 27 7.09 -23.13 -10.13
CA VAL A 27 7.41 -22.97 -8.70
C VAL A 27 8.38 -21.80 -8.47
N LEU A 28 9.46 -21.73 -9.27
CA LEU A 28 10.40 -20.63 -9.20
C LEU A 28 9.73 -19.29 -9.52
N LYS A 29 8.87 -19.25 -10.55
CA LYS A 29 8.12 -18.04 -10.89
C LYS A 29 7.24 -17.57 -9.72
N VAL A 30 6.44 -18.47 -9.15
CA VAL A 30 5.59 -18.13 -7.98
C VAL A 30 6.43 -17.66 -6.80
N HIS A 31 7.60 -18.26 -6.57
CA HIS A 31 8.47 -17.84 -5.48
C HIS A 31 9.04 -16.44 -5.70
N THR A 32 9.48 -16.12 -6.91
CA THR A 32 9.97 -14.78 -7.28
C THR A 32 8.85 -13.74 -7.18
N ASP A 33 7.67 -14.02 -7.74
CA ASP A 33 6.52 -13.11 -7.69
C ASP A 33 6.11 -12.84 -6.23
N ASN A 34 6.11 -13.88 -5.37
CA ASN A 34 5.83 -13.72 -3.94
C ASN A 34 6.88 -12.87 -3.23
N GLN A 35 8.16 -13.06 -3.55
CA GLN A 35 9.24 -12.26 -2.95
C GLN A 35 9.11 -10.79 -3.33
N GLU A 36 8.85 -10.49 -4.61
CA GLU A 36 8.62 -9.11 -5.07
C GLU A 36 7.42 -8.46 -4.37
N GLN A 37 6.33 -9.21 -4.22
CA GLN A 37 5.14 -8.73 -3.50
C GLN A 37 5.41 -8.49 -2.01
N ILE A 38 6.14 -9.39 -1.35
CA ILE A 38 6.53 -9.22 0.07
C ILE A 38 7.38 -7.96 0.24
N ILE A 39 8.36 -7.74 -0.65
CA ILE A 39 9.21 -6.55 -0.63
C ILE A 39 8.35 -5.30 -0.85
N TYR A 40 7.44 -5.33 -1.83
CA TYR A 40 6.53 -4.21 -2.10
C TYR A 40 5.65 -3.88 -0.89
N ILE A 41 5.01 -4.87 -0.27
CA ILE A 41 4.15 -4.67 0.91
C ILE A 41 4.96 -4.11 2.08
N SER A 42 6.15 -4.65 2.32
CA SER A 42 7.04 -4.18 3.39
C SER A 42 7.46 -2.72 3.19
N GLU A 43 7.93 -2.37 1.99
CA GLU A 43 8.31 -1.00 1.63
C GLU A 43 7.10 -0.04 1.67
N ARG A 44 5.93 -0.49 1.22
CA ARG A 44 4.69 0.27 1.30
C ARG A 44 4.30 0.54 2.75
N ASN A 45 4.39 -0.45 3.64
CA ASN A 45 4.04 -0.27 5.06
C ASN A 45 4.97 0.72 5.76
N LYS A 46 6.27 0.67 5.47
CA LYS A 46 7.24 1.65 5.98
C LYS A 46 6.87 3.07 5.55
N ARG A 47 6.44 3.25 4.31
CA ARG A 47 6.02 4.55 3.78
C ARG A 47 4.65 4.98 4.30
N ALA A 48 3.71 4.06 4.51
CA ALA A 48 2.42 4.36 5.11
C ALA A 48 2.55 5.01 6.50
N LEU A 49 3.56 4.59 7.28
CA LEU A 49 3.88 5.26 8.55
C LEU A 49 4.38 6.70 8.34
N GLN A 50 5.20 6.94 7.32
CA GLN A 50 5.67 8.29 6.99
C GLN A 50 4.55 9.17 6.44
N ASP A 51 3.68 8.59 5.61
CA ASP A 51 2.52 9.23 5.01
C ASP A 51 1.56 9.75 6.08
N SER A 52 1.47 9.08 7.24
CA SER A 52 0.66 9.54 8.38
C SER A 52 1.02 10.96 8.87
N LEU A 53 2.25 11.42 8.64
CA LEU A 53 2.68 12.78 8.98
C LEU A 53 2.00 13.86 8.14
N TYR A 54 1.36 13.47 7.03
CA TYR A 54 0.69 14.37 6.11
C TYR A 54 -0.83 14.36 6.27
N LEU A 55 -1.40 13.37 6.96
CA LEU A 55 -2.85 13.15 7.03
C LEU A 55 -3.58 14.06 8.04
N ASP A 56 -2.97 15.18 8.42
CA ASP A 56 -3.64 16.19 9.22
C ASP A 56 -4.67 16.95 8.39
N THR A 57 -5.71 17.49 9.03
CA THR A 57 -6.79 18.24 8.36
C THR A 57 -6.30 19.44 7.53
N ALA A 58 -5.13 20.00 7.87
CA ALA A 58 -4.48 21.05 7.11
C ALA A 58 -4.11 20.63 5.67
N ILE A 59 -4.07 19.32 5.36
CA ILE A 59 -3.72 18.81 4.04
C ILE A 59 -4.69 19.27 2.95
N PHE A 60 -5.98 19.45 3.27
CA PHE A 60 -6.99 19.86 2.29
C PHE A 60 -6.75 21.26 1.71
N GLN A 61 -5.91 22.07 2.36
CA GLN A 61 -5.49 23.38 1.85
C GLN A 61 -4.35 23.27 0.82
N GLN A 62 -3.78 22.08 0.63
CA GLN A 62 -2.62 21.83 -0.21
C GLN A 62 -3.05 21.03 -1.45
N HIS A 63 -2.92 21.58 -2.64
CA HIS A 63 -3.25 20.88 -3.88
C HIS A 63 -2.19 21.13 -4.96
N LYS A 64 -1.62 20.04 -5.51
CA LYS A 64 -0.55 20.07 -6.53
C LYS A 64 0.73 20.76 -6.03
N GLU A 65 1.02 20.61 -4.75
CA GLU A 65 2.21 21.19 -4.12
C GLU A 65 3.07 20.11 -3.46
N THR A 66 4.38 20.26 -3.59
CA THR A 66 5.36 19.52 -2.78
C THR A 66 5.46 20.22 -1.43
N LYS A 67 5.19 19.50 -0.34
CA LYS A 67 5.31 20.04 1.03
C LYS A 67 6.19 19.14 1.87
N SER A 68 6.87 19.75 2.84
CA SER A 68 7.54 18.98 3.88
C SER A 68 6.55 18.57 4.97
N ALA A 69 6.83 17.48 5.66
CA ALA A 69 6.05 17.06 6.82
C ALA A 69 6.03 18.15 7.92
N TYR A 70 7.10 18.96 8.00
CA TYR A 70 7.16 20.09 8.93
C TYR A 70 6.12 21.18 8.60
N ASP A 71 5.95 21.49 7.31
CA ASP A 71 5.04 22.55 6.87
C ASP A 71 3.58 22.19 7.15
N ILE A 72 3.24 20.90 7.05
CA ILE A 72 1.91 20.40 7.39
C ILE A 72 1.71 20.40 8.91
N LEU A 73 2.63 19.79 9.66
CA LEU A 73 2.44 19.55 11.09
C LEU A 73 2.60 20.80 11.95
N THR A 74 3.32 21.84 11.50
CA THR A 74 3.56 23.03 12.32
C THR A 74 2.30 23.86 12.58
N GLY A 75 1.23 23.66 11.79
CA GLY A 75 -0.07 24.27 12.05
C GLY A 75 -0.77 23.68 13.28
N SER A 76 -0.60 22.38 13.51
CA SER A 76 -1.30 21.63 14.56
C SER A 76 -0.43 21.28 15.76
N PHE A 77 0.90 21.22 15.59
CA PHE A 77 1.84 20.81 16.63
C PHE A 77 3.00 21.81 16.79
N LYS A 78 3.28 22.18 18.03
CA LYS A 78 4.49 22.93 18.38
C LYS A 78 5.69 21.99 18.50
N ILE A 79 6.49 21.89 17.44
CA ILE A 79 7.69 21.06 17.41
C ILE A 79 8.85 21.87 18.02
N ASN A 80 9.27 21.56 19.25
CA ASN A 80 10.34 22.32 19.94
C ASN A 80 11.74 21.77 19.67
N GLU A 81 11.85 20.45 19.50
CA GLU A 81 13.12 19.75 19.34
C GLU A 81 13.76 20.02 17.97
N LEU A 82 14.99 20.53 17.95
CA LEU A 82 15.68 20.90 16.71
C LEU A 82 15.86 19.69 15.80
N LYS A 83 16.28 18.56 16.35
CA LYS A 83 16.49 17.32 15.58
C LYS A 83 15.22 16.86 14.88
N SER A 84 14.07 16.93 15.55
CA SER A 84 12.77 16.58 14.97
C SER A 84 12.40 17.52 13.83
N ARG A 85 12.62 18.83 13.99
CA ARG A 85 12.38 19.81 12.91
C ARG A 85 13.21 19.49 11.68
N GLU A 86 14.49 19.19 11.84
CA GLU A 86 15.38 18.87 10.73
C GLU A 86 14.95 17.59 9.99
N ILE A 87 14.52 16.56 10.73
CA ILE A 87 14.02 15.32 10.12
C ILE A 87 12.73 15.59 9.33
N LEU A 88 11.79 16.33 9.91
CA LEU A 88 10.51 16.63 9.27
C LEU A 88 10.66 17.54 8.04
N LYS A 89 11.59 18.49 8.07
CA LYS A 89 11.92 19.35 6.92
C LYS A 89 12.58 18.60 5.78
N LYS A 90 13.22 17.46 6.02
CA LYS A 90 13.84 16.63 4.97
C LYS A 90 12.82 15.72 4.30
N ASN A 91 11.76 15.34 5.01
CA ASN A 91 10.71 14.51 4.47
C ASN A 91 9.77 15.36 3.62
N HIS A 92 9.67 15.07 2.32
CA HIS A 92 8.81 15.78 1.38
C HIS A 92 7.89 14.80 0.66
N LYS A 93 6.68 15.25 0.36
CA LYS A 93 5.71 14.52 -0.47
C LYS A 93 5.01 15.47 -1.43
N ASP A 94 4.69 14.95 -2.59
CA ASP A 94 3.84 15.61 -3.57
C ASP A 94 2.37 15.31 -3.24
N ILE A 95 1.61 16.36 -2.93
CA ILE A 95 0.22 16.23 -2.50
C ILE A 95 -0.70 16.55 -3.67
N TYR A 96 -1.63 15.64 -3.96
CA TYR A 96 -2.65 15.82 -4.97
C TYR A 96 -4.01 15.45 -4.41
N ILE A 97 -4.95 16.39 -4.48
CA ILE A 97 -6.32 16.23 -3.95
C ILE A 97 -7.27 16.31 -5.14
N PRO A 98 -7.82 15.19 -5.65
CA PRO A 98 -8.87 15.22 -6.67
C PRO A 98 -10.16 15.88 -6.16
N GLU A 99 -11.13 16.07 -7.05
CA GLU A 99 -12.44 16.63 -6.70
C GLU A 99 -13.20 15.73 -5.71
N GLU A 100 -14.00 16.35 -4.84
CA GLU A 100 -14.83 15.64 -3.86
C GLU A 100 -15.85 14.73 -4.56
N ILE A 101 -16.00 13.51 -4.03
CA ILE A 101 -16.97 12.54 -4.54
C ILE A 101 -18.17 12.56 -3.61
N ARG A 102 -19.35 12.89 -4.15
CA ARG A 102 -20.62 12.83 -3.41
C ARG A 102 -21.30 11.49 -3.67
N ILE A 103 -21.46 10.70 -2.61
CA ILE A 103 -22.23 9.47 -2.59
C ILE A 103 -23.64 9.82 -2.12
N THR A 104 -24.61 9.68 -3.01
CA THR A 104 -26.04 9.85 -2.70
C THR A 104 -26.72 8.48 -2.75
N PRO A 105 -27.52 8.12 -1.74
CA PRO A 105 -28.25 6.85 -1.73
C PRO A 105 -29.32 6.84 -2.82
N LEU A 106 -29.65 5.65 -3.32
CA LEU A 106 -30.79 5.48 -4.21
C LEU A 106 -32.09 5.77 -3.42
N PRO A 107 -33.07 6.48 -4.01
CA PRO A 107 -34.31 6.85 -3.31
C PRO A 107 -35.09 5.67 -2.73
N GLU A 108 -34.94 4.47 -3.32
CA GLU A 108 -35.67 3.25 -2.92
C GLU A 108 -34.98 2.47 -1.80
N GLU A 109 -33.67 2.61 -1.62
CA GLU A 109 -32.88 1.84 -0.64
C GLU A 109 -32.65 2.62 0.66
N GLY A 110 -32.79 3.96 0.62
CA GLY A 110 -32.48 4.85 1.73
C GLY A 110 -31.00 4.80 2.12
N GLY A 111 -30.56 5.73 2.97
CA GLY A 111 -29.19 5.69 3.51
C GLY A 111 -28.60 7.06 3.80
N PRO A 112 -27.38 7.09 4.40
CA PRO A 112 -26.68 8.34 4.62
C PRO A 112 -26.05 8.84 3.31
N THR A 113 -26.14 10.15 3.08
CA THR A 113 -25.31 10.81 2.07
C THR A 113 -23.87 10.89 2.59
N ALA A 114 -22.87 10.70 1.73
CA ALA A 114 -21.48 10.82 2.13
C ALA A 114 -20.68 11.68 1.15
N ILE A 115 -19.80 12.52 1.69
CA ILE A 115 -18.76 13.22 0.93
C ILE A 115 -17.45 12.47 1.16
N VAL A 116 -16.80 12.06 0.07
CA VAL A 116 -15.51 11.39 0.08
C VAL A 116 -14.47 12.34 -0.49
N ASN A 117 -13.50 12.70 0.34
CA ASN A 117 -12.33 13.45 -0.07
C ASN A 117 -11.15 12.48 -0.19
N GLU A 118 -10.57 12.39 -1.39
CA GLU A 118 -9.36 11.62 -1.61
C GLU A 118 -8.13 12.52 -1.50
N VAL A 119 -7.06 11.98 -0.91
CA VAL A 119 -5.75 12.61 -0.83
C VAL A 119 -4.73 11.62 -1.37
N MET A 120 -4.08 11.98 -2.47
CA MET A 120 -3.02 11.20 -3.09
C MET A 120 -1.66 11.77 -2.66
N LEU A 121 -0.87 10.94 -1.98
CA LEU A 121 0.52 11.23 -1.67
C LEU A 121 1.40 10.53 -2.71
N LYS A 122 1.99 11.33 -3.61
CA LYS A 122 2.80 10.82 -4.72
C LYS A 122 4.25 10.66 -4.29
N ASP A 123 4.80 9.51 -4.64
CA ASP A 123 6.19 9.08 -4.43
C ASP A 123 6.42 7.78 -5.22
N LYS A 124 7.59 7.15 -5.09
CA LYS A 124 7.94 5.84 -5.68
C LYS A 124 6.89 4.74 -5.42
N HIS A 125 6.22 4.78 -4.27
CA HIS A 125 5.01 3.99 -4.01
C HIS A 125 3.94 4.98 -3.57
N SER A 126 3.14 5.43 -4.54
CA SER A 126 2.06 6.37 -4.28
C SER A 126 0.96 5.70 -3.45
N SER A 127 0.32 6.50 -2.61
CA SER A 127 -0.72 6.06 -1.68
C SER A 127 -1.91 7.02 -1.76
N ASN A 128 -3.11 6.45 -1.68
CA ASN A 128 -4.36 7.21 -1.68
C ASN A 128 -5.04 7.00 -0.33
N TYR A 129 -5.48 8.09 0.27
CA TYR A 129 -6.19 8.13 1.53
C TYR A 129 -7.55 8.75 1.32
N TYR A 130 -8.57 8.20 1.96
CA TYR A 130 -9.95 8.64 1.80
C TYR A 130 -10.49 9.12 3.14
N PHE A 131 -11.05 10.32 3.13
CA PHE A 131 -11.69 10.93 4.28
C PHE A 131 -13.19 11.00 4.00
N PHE A 132 -13.97 10.32 4.84
CA PHE A 132 -15.41 10.23 4.70
C PHE A 132 -16.08 11.19 5.68
N THR A 133 -16.95 12.05 5.16
CA THR A 133 -17.88 12.84 5.96
C THR A 133 -19.27 12.33 5.66
N LEU A 134 -19.96 11.82 6.69
CA LEU A 134 -21.34 11.36 6.56
C LEU A 134 -22.26 12.54 6.87
N ASP A 135 -23.12 12.89 5.92
CA ASP A 135 -24.30 13.70 6.20
C ASP A 135 -25.46 12.75 6.57
N GLY A 136 -26.42 13.27 7.34
CA GLY A 136 -27.45 12.48 8.02
C GLY A 136 -28.20 11.47 7.14
N PHE A 137 -28.90 10.54 7.82
CA PHE A 137 -29.87 9.67 7.17
C PHE A 137 -31.07 10.52 6.74
N GLU A 138 -31.32 10.62 5.44
CA GLU A 138 -32.61 11.08 4.90
C GLU A 138 -33.57 9.90 4.73
#